data_AF-G2HET1-F1
#
_entry.id   AF-G2HET1-F1
#
_cell.length_a   1.000
_cell.length_b   1.000
_cell.length_c   1.000
_cell.angle_alpha   90.00
_cell.angle_beta   90.00
_cell.angle_gamma   90.00
#
_symmetry.space_group_name_H-M   'P 1'
#
loop_
_entity.id
_entity.type
_entity.pdbx_description
1 polymer ?
#
loop_
_entity_poly.entity_id
_entity_poly.type
_entity_poly.pdbx_seq_one_letter_code
_entity_poly.pdbx_strand_id
1 'polypeptide(L)'
;MKMVEEHMEQQKENMEHLKSLKIEAENKYDAIKFKINQLSELADPLKDELNLADSEVDNQKRGKRHYEEKQKEHLDTLNKKKRELDMKEKELEEKMSQARQICPERIEVEKSASILDKEINRLRQKIQAEHASHGDREEIMRQYQEARETYLDLDSKVRTLKKFIKLLGEIMEHRFKTYQQFRRCLTLRCKLYFDNLLSQRAYCGKMNFDHKNETLSISVQPGEGNKAAFSDMRALSGGERSFSTVCFILSLWSIAESPFRCLDEFDVYMDMVNRRIAMDLILKMADSQRLRQFILLTPQSMSSLPSSKLIRILRMSDPERGQTTLPFRPVTQEEDDDQR
;
A
#
# COMPACT_ATOMS: atom_id res chain seq x y z
N MET A 1 42.78 180.07 11.90
CA MET A 1 43.34 179.21 12.96
C MET A 1 42.29 178.97 14.07
N LYS A 2 41.18 178.29 13.77
CA LYS A 2 40.18 177.85 14.78
C LYS A 2 39.45 176.56 14.34
N MET A 3 39.30 176.32 13.03
CA MET A 3 38.69 175.09 12.48
C MET A 3 39.59 173.83 12.48
N VAL A 4 40.89 173.95 12.76
CA VAL A 4 41.82 172.79 12.71
C VAL A 4 41.91 172.08 14.07
N GLU A 5 41.64 172.78 15.18
CA GLU A 5 41.63 172.20 16.53
C GLU A 5 40.33 171.40 16.80
N GLU A 6 39.16 171.91 16.40
CA GLU A 6 37.89 171.19 16.55
C GLU A 6 37.83 169.88 15.74
N HIS A 7 38.50 169.82 14.59
CA HIS A 7 38.55 168.61 13.75
C HIS A 7 39.53 167.55 14.28
N MET A 8 40.54 167.96 15.05
CA MET A 8 41.50 167.05 15.71
C MET A 8 40.89 166.40 16.97
N GLU A 9 40.06 167.13 17.72
CA GLU A 9 39.34 166.60 18.88
C GLU A 9 38.28 165.55 18.45
N GLN A 10 37.47 165.86 17.43
CA GLN A 10 36.49 164.92 16.86
C GLN A 10 37.14 163.66 16.28
N GLN A 11 38.33 163.78 15.68
CA GLN A 11 39.04 162.60 15.16
C GLN A 11 39.66 161.75 16.27
N LYS A 12 40.04 162.32 17.42
CA LYS A 12 40.48 161.56 18.59
C LYS A 12 39.34 160.76 19.22
N GLU A 13 38.17 161.37 19.42
CA GLU A 13 36.99 160.68 19.96
C GLU A 13 36.51 159.55 19.05
N ASN A 14 36.51 159.76 17.72
CA ASN A 14 36.19 158.71 16.75
C ASN A 14 37.22 157.56 16.78
N MET A 15 38.51 157.86 16.97
CA MET A 15 39.56 156.84 17.09
C MET A 15 39.42 156.02 18.38
N GLU A 16 39.02 156.64 19.48
CA GLU A 16 38.73 155.92 20.73
C GLU A 16 37.47 155.08 20.62
N HIS A 17 36.41 155.58 19.97
CA HIS A 17 35.20 154.80 19.72
C HIS A 17 35.47 153.60 18.80
N LEU A 18 36.24 153.77 17.72
CA LEU A 18 36.61 152.69 16.81
C LEU A 18 37.53 151.65 17.47
N LYS A 19 38.43 152.06 18.37
CA LYS A 19 39.22 151.13 19.19
C LYS A 19 38.36 150.32 20.14
N SER A 20 37.37 150.93 20.79
CA SER A 20 36.46 150.20 21.67
C SER A 20 35.64 149.14 20.92
N LEU A 21 35.14 149.46 19.72
CA LEU A 21 34.42 148.54 18.84
C LEU A 21 35.31 147.38 18.34
N LYS A 22 36.58 147.66 18.03
CA LYS A 22 37.56 146.63 17.64
C LYS A 22 37.80 145.63 18.78
N ILE A 23 38.01 146.13 19.99
CA ILE A 23 38.21 145.31 21.19
C ILE A 23 36.95 144.47 21.49
N GLU A 24 35.76 145.04 21.34
CA GLU A 24 34.52 144.31 21.56
C GLU A 24 34.29 143.21 20.51
N ALA A 25 34.65 143.46 19.25
CA ALA A 25 34.59 142.47 18.18
C ALA A 25 35.64 141.36 18.35
N GLU A 26 36.87 141.69 18.77
CA GLU A 26 37.93 140.72 19.08
C GLU A 26 37.52 139.82 20.26
N ASN A 27 36.94 140.39 21.32
CA ASN A 27 36.40 139.62 22.45
C ASN A 27 35.24 138.70 22.04
N LYS A 28 34.35 139.14 21.14
CA LYS A 28 33.27 138.28 20.60
C LYS A 28 33.81 137.16 19.71
N TYR A 29 34.83 137.44 18.89
CA TYR A 29 35.50 136.43 18.07
C TYR A 29 36.18 135.36 18.91
N ASP A 30 36.94 135.77 19.94
CA ASP A 30 37.61 134.83 20.85
C ASP A 30 36.61 134.02 21.67
N ALA A 31 35.49 134.62 22.11
CA ALA A 31 34.41 133.89 22.78
C ALA A 31 33.74 132.85 21.87
N ILE A 32 33.53 133.14 20.59
CA ILE A 32 32.97 132.19 19.62
C ILE A 32 33.98 131.10 19.28
N LYS A 33 35.25 131.45 19.07
CA LYS A 33 36.33 130.49 18.80
C LYS A 33 36.52 129.52 19.97
N PHE A 34 36.43 130.02 21.21
CA PHE A 34 36.47 129.19 22.40
C PHE A 34 35.26 128.24 22.49
N LYS A 35 34.05 128.70 22.17
CA LYS A 35 32.86 127.83 22.10
C LYS A 35 32.95 126.76 21.00
N ILE A 36 33.52 127.08 19.85
CA ILE A 36 33.74 126.11 18.76
C ILE A 36 34.75 125.05 19.18
N ASN A 37 35.84 125.45 19.83
CA ASN A 37 36.83 124.50 20.34
C ASN A 37 36.25 123.59 21.45
N GLN A 38 35.46 124.14 22.38
CA GLN A 38 34.78 123.33 23.40
C GLN A 38 33.78 122.35 22.78
N LEU A 39 33.03 122.76 21.75
CA LEU A 39 32.12 121.86 21.03
C LEU A 39 32.87 120.78 20.23
N SER A 40 34.03 121.10 19.66
CA SER A 40 34.90 120.12 18.98
C SER A 40 35.47 119.10 19.96
N GLU A 41 35.99 119.56 21.11
CA GLU A 41 36.51 118.67 22.17
C GLU A 41 35.43 117.73 22.73
N LEU A 42 34.16 118.13 22.72
CA LEU A 42 33.05 117.26 23.12
C LEU A 42 32.55 116.36 21.97
N ALA A 43 32.66 116.80 20.72
CA ALA A 43 32.13 116.07 19.56
C ALA A 43 33.06 114.95 19.09
N ASP A 44 34.38 115.13 19.16
CA ASP A 44 35.36 114.12 18.76
C ASP A 44 35.25 112.80 19.56
N PRO A 45 35.18 112.79 20.91
CA PRO A 45 35.00 111.55 21.67
C PRO A 45 33.64 110.88 21.42
N LEU A 46 32.58 111.66 21.21
CA LEU A 46 31.25 111.11 20.85
C LEU A 46 31.27 110.45 19.47
N LYS A 47 32.07 110.96 18.53
CA LYS A 47 32.22 110.40 17.19
C LYS A 47 33.03 109.10 17.20
N ASP A 48 34.06 109.04 18.05
CA ASP A 48 34.84 107.83 18.27
C ASP A 48 34.02 106.75 19.00
N GLU A 49 33.21 107.11 20.01
CA GLU A 49 32.25 106.20 20.65
C GLU A 49 31.21 105.67 19.66
N LEU A 50 30.70 106.51 18.76
CA LEU A 50 29.76 106.10 17.72
C LEU A 50 30.38 105.09 16.75
N ASN A 51 31.61 105.34 16.29
CA ASN A 51 32.33 104.43 15.39
C ASN A 51 32.66 103.09 16.06
N LEU A 52 33.01 103.10 17.35
CA LEU A 52 33.23 101.88 18.14
C LEU A 52 31.92 101.09 18.28
N ALA A 53 30.81 101.75 18.61
CA ALA A 53 29.49 101.13 18.70
C ALA A 53 29.04 100.53 17.35
N ASP A 54 29.26 101.23 16.22
CA ASP A 54 28.93 100.73 14.88
C ASP A 54 29.76 99.49 14.50
N SER A 55 31.07 99.50 14.81
CA SER A 55 31.95 98.35 14.61
C SER A 55 31.52 97.15 15.45
N GLU A 56 31.10 97.38 16.70
CA GLU A 56 30.59 96.34 17.58
C GLU A 56 29.25 95.77 17.10
N VAL A 57 28.32 96.63 16.67
CA VAL A 57 27.06 96.22 16.04
C VAL A 57 27.29 95.36 14.80
N ASP A 58 28.24 95.73 13.94
CA ASP A 58 28.55 94.94 12.75
C ASP A 58 29.25 93.61 13.07
N ASN A 59 30.07 93.56 14.13
CA ASN A 59 30.61 92.29 14.64
C ASN A 59 29.51 91.39 15.20
N GLN A 60 28.56 91.93 15.96
CA GLN A 60 27.41 91.19 16.48
C GLN A 60 26.50 90.69 15.35
N LYS A 61 26.26 91.50 14.30
CA LYS A 61 25.51 91.07 13.10
C LYS A 61 26.22 89.93 12.36
N ARG A 62 27.54 89.99 12.23
CA ARG A 62 28.34 88.90 11.64
C ARG A 62 28.26 87.62 12.49
N GLY A 63 28.36 87.74 13.81
CA GLY A 63 28.15 86.63 14.74
C GLY A 63 26.77 86.01 14.58
N LYS A 64 25.71 86.83 14.57
CA LYS A 64 24.32 86.37 14.36
C LYS A 64 24.16 85.59 13.05
N ARG A 65 24.65 86.12 11.92
CA ARG A 65 24.57 85.42 10.62
C ARG A 65 25.32 84.09 10.63
N HIS A 66 26.51 84.04 11.23
CA HIS A 66 27.29 82.80 11.35
C HIS A 66 26.53 81.73 12.14
N TYR A 67 25.92 82.10 13.27
CA TYR A 67 25.15 81.16 14.09
C TYR A 67 23.82 80.76 13.43
N GLU A 68 23.15 81.65 12.71
CA GLU A 68 21.94 81.33 11.92
C GLU A 68 22.25 80.33 10.79
N GLU A 69 23.39 80.50 10.10
CA GLU A 69 23.82 79.59 9.04
C GLU A 69 24.24 78.22 9.61
N LYS A 70 24.94 78.20 10.75
CA LYS A 70 25.24 76.97 11.50
C LYS A 70 23.98 76.26 11.99
N GLN A 71 23.00 77.00 12.49
CA GLN A 71 21.71 76.43 12.91
C GLN A 71 21.01 75.75 11.73
N LYS A 72 21.02 76.39 10.55
CA LYS A 72 20.44 75.81 9.33
C LYS A 72 21.19 74.55 8.89
N GLU A 73 22.52 74.56 8.89
CA GLU A 73 23.36 73.40 8.55
C GLU A 73 23.10 72.20 9.49
N HIS A 74 23.00 72.46 10.80
CA HIS A 74 22.67 71.43 11.79
C HIS A 74 21.24 70.91 11.61
N LEU A 75 20.28 71.78 11.29
CA LEU A 75 18.90 71.39 11.02
C LEU A 75 18.80 70.49 9.78
N ASP A 76 19.52 70.82 8.71
CA ASP A 76 19.57 70.01 7.49
C ASP A 76 20.23 68.65 7.75
N THR A 77 21.29 68.62 8.55
CA THR A 77 21.96 67.38 8.96
C THR A 77 21.03 66.50 9.82
N LEU A 78 20.31 67.11 10.76
CA LEU A 78 19.33 66.41 11.59
C LEU A 78 18.21 65.83 10.73
N ASN A 79 17.69 66.58 9.76
CA ASN A 79 16.65 66.13 8.84
C ASN A 79 17.13 64.99 7.95
N LYS A 80 18.38 65.01 7.46
CA LYS A 80 18.99 63.88 6.75
C LYS A 80 19.06 62.63 7.63
N LYS A 81 19.53 62.77 8.88
CA LYS A 81 19.62 61.65 9.82
C LYS A 81 18.25 61.09 10.20
N LYS A 82 17.23 61.93 10.37
CA LYS A 82 15.85 61.49 10.57
C LYS A 82 15.33 60.67 9.38
N ARG A 83 15.56 61.11 8.15
CA ARG A 83 15.17 60.34 6.95
C ARG A 83 15.91 59.01 6.84
N GLU A 84 17.20 58.97 7.16
CA GLU A 84 17.99 57.72 7.21
C GLU A 84 17.45 56.75 8.27
N LEU A 85 17.05 57.28 9.45
CA LEU A 85 16.44 56.49 10.51
C LEU A 85 15.09 55.92 10.06
N ASP A 86 14.18 56.75 9.54
CA ASP A 86 12.87 56.32 9.05
C ASP A 86 12.99 55.24 7.97
N MET A 87 13.94 55.36 7.03
CA MET A 87 14.17 54.33 6.02
C MET A 87 14.67 53.02 6.63
N LYS A 88 15.60 53.08 7.59
CA LYS A 88 16.12 51.88 8.26
C LYS A 88 15.08 51.23 9.17
N GLU A 89 14.22 52.01 9.83
CA GLU A 89 13.11 51.48 10.62
C GLU A 89 12.09 50.74 9.73
N LYS A 90 11.76 51.29 8.56
CA LYS A 90 10.91 50.58 7.58
C LYS A 90 11.54 49.29 7.07
N GLU A 91 12.82 49.31 6.72
CA GLU A 91 13.54 48.11 6.28
C GLU A 91 13.60 47.04 7.39
N LEU A 92 13.76 47.47 8.64
CA LEU A 92 13.73 46.59 9.80
C LEU A 92 12.34 45.96 9.99
N GLU A 93 11.27 46.75 9.89
CA GLU A 93 9.89 46.26 10.02
C GLU A 93 9.55 45.24 8.93
N GLU A 94 9.93 45.51 7.67
CA GLU A 94 9.76 44.57 6.56
C GLU A 94 10.49 43.26 6.81
N LYS A 95 11.77 43.30 7.23
CA LYS A 95 12.55 42.10 7.53
C LYS A 95 12.00 41.35 8.75
N MET A 96 11.52 42.06 9.77
CA MET A 96 10.86 41.43 10.92
C MET A 96 9.57 40.73 10.52
N SER A 97 8.76 41.33 9.64
CA SER A 97 7.54 40.72 9.10
C SER A 97 7.84 39.43 8.34
N GLN A 98 8.85 39.45 7.46
CA GLN A 98 9.31 38.26 6.73
C GLN A 98 9.81 37.16 7.68
N ALA A 99 10.58 37.52 8.72
CA ALA A 99 11.07 36.57 9.71
C ALA A 99 9.94 35.92 10.53
N ARG A 100 8.92 36.70 10.93
CA ARG A 100 7.76 36.21 11.68
C ARG A 100 6.93 35.16 10.94
N GLN A 101 6.93 35.18 9.61
CA GLN A 101 6.26 34.14 8.80
C GLN A 101 6.94 32.77 8.93
N ILE A 102 8.24 32.75 9.19
CA ILE A 102 9.03 31.51 9.31
C ILE A 102 9.05 31.02 10.75
N CYS A 103 9.23 31.93 11.71
CA CYS A 103 9.22 31.63 13.14
C CYS A 103 8.45 32.71 13.90
N PRO A 104 7.32 32.37 14.56
CA PRO A 104 6.48 33.35 15.25
C PRO A 104 7.16 33.96 16.49
N GLU A 105 8.14 33.25 17.07
CA GLU A 105 8.88 33.68 18.25
C GLU A 105 10.26 34.23 17.87
N ARG A 106 10.62 35.43 18.39
CA ARG A 106 11.90 36.07 18.09
C ARG A 106 13.02 35.39 18.88
N ILE A 107 13.94 34.76 18.16
CA ILE A 107 15.13 34.14 18.75
C ILE A 107 16.23 35.21 18.87
N GLU A 108 16.74 35.42 20.08
CA GLU A 108 17.91 36.27 20.29
C GLU A 108 19.18 35.54 19.83
N VAL A 109 19.96 36.19 18.98
CA VAL A 109 21.19 35.64 18.41
C VAL A 109 22.37 36.52 18.78
N GLU A 110 23.34 35.92 19.45
CA GLU A 110 24.62 36.56 19.82
C GLU A 110 25.63 36.55 18.66
N LYS A 111 25.41 35.67 17.67
CA LYS A 111 26.31 35.48 16.51
C LYS A 111 25.97 36.48 15.39
N SER A 112 27.00 36.92 14.66
CA SER A 112 26.80 37.78 13.49
C SER A 112 26.13 37.02 12.34
N ALA A 113 25.37 37.74 11.50
CA ALA A 113 24.65 37.16 10.35
C ALA A 113 25.58 36.33 9.43
N SER A 114 26.81 36.80 9.20
CA SER A 114 27.79 36.10 8.37
C SER A 114 28.20 34.72 8.92
N ILE A 115 28.25 34.56 10.24
CA ILE A 115 28.56 33.28 10.88
C ILE A 115 27.38 32.32 10.72
N LEU A 116 26.16 32.81 10.94
CA LEU A 116 24.93 32.03 10.77
C LEU A 116 24.76 31.56 9.32
N ASP A 117 25.02 32.42 8.34
CA ASP A 117 24.95 32.05 6.92
C ASP A 117 25.97 30.95 6.56
N LYS A 118 27.19 31.03 7.09
CA LYS A 118 28.20 29.96 6.92
C LYS A 118 27.76 28.66 7.58
N GLU A 119 27.16 28.74 8.75
CA GLU A 119 26.64 27.58 9.49
C GLU A 119 25.46 26.93 8.75
N ILE A 120 24.52 27.72 8.24
CA ILE A 120 23.40 27.28 7.39
C ILE A 120 23.92 26.59 6.13
N ASN A 121 24.87 27.21 5.42
CA ASN A 121 25.41 26.63 4.19
C ASN A 121 26.15 25.30 4.47
N ARG A 122 26.90 25.23 5.57
CA ARG A 122 27.57 23.99 6.00
C ARG A 122 26.56 22.90 6.35
N LEU A 123 25.49 23.24 7.05
CA LEU A 123 24.41 22.30 7.39
C LEU A 123 23.66 21.82 6.14
N ARG A 124 23.34 22.73 5.21
CA ARG A 124 22.73 22.38 3.91
C ARG A 124 23.61 21.43 3.12
N GLN A 125 24.91 21.70 3.02
CA GLN A 125 25.85 20.80 2.33
C GLN A 125 25.93 19.42 3.01
N LYS A 126 25.93 19.36 4.35
CA LYS A 126 25.88 18.08 5.07
C LYS A 126 24.60 17.31 4.78
N ILE A 127 23.44 17.96 4.84
CA ILE A 127 22.14 17.37 4.53
C ILE A 127 22.12 16.84 3.10
N GLN A 128 22.64 17.61 2.15
CA GLN A 128 22.66 17.23 0.74
C GLN A 128 23.64 16.07 0.45
N ALA A 129 24.80 16.05 1.11
CA ALA A 129 25.74 14.92 1.03
C ALA A 129 25.16 13.63 1.65
N GLU A 130 24.46 13.75 2.78
CA GLU A 130 23.72 12.65 3.41
C GLU A 130 22.63 12.10 2.48
N HIS A 131 21.80 12.98 1.90
CA HIS A 131 20.78 12.59 0.93
C HIS A 131 21.37 11.94 -0.33
N ALA A 132 22.50 12.42 -0.82
CA ALA A 132 23.16 11.82 -1.99
C ALA A 132 23.74 10.43 -1.70
N SER A 133 24.18 10.18 -0.47
CA SER A 133 24.77 8.89 -0.07
C SER A 133 23.74 7.86 0.40
N HIS A 134 22.67 8.30 1.08
CA HIS A 134 21.70 7.40 1.71
C HIS A 134 20.31 7.43 1.05
N GLY A 135 20.00 8.43 0.22
CA GLY A 135 18.66 8.66 -0.33
C GLY A 135 17.80 9.54 0.58
N ASP A 136 16.54 9.71 0.22
CA ASP A 136 15.58 10.44 1.06
C ASP A 136 15.09 9.57 2.23
N ARG A 137 15.15 10.11 3.44
CA ARG A 137 14.79 9.37 4.67
C ARG A 137 13.34 8.92 4.65
N GLU A 138 12.43 9.74 4.12
CA GLU A 138 11.02 9.40 4.00
C GLU A 138 10.82 8.24 3.01
N GLU A 139 11.51 8.28 1.88
CA GLU A 139 11.47 7.24 0.87
C GLU A 139 12.04 5.91 1.38
N ILE A 140 13.15 5.94 2.13
CA ILE A 140 13.73 4.75 2.78
C ILE A 140 12.75 4.17 3.81
N MET A 141 12.11 5.02 4.62
CA MET A 141 11.12 4.54 5.58
C MET A 141 9.91 3.93 4.88
N ARG A 142 9.44 4.52 3.79
CA ARG A 142 8.35 3.98 2.98
C ARG A 142 8.71 2.61 2.40
N GLN A 143 9.86 2.50 1.74
CA GLN A 143 10.35 1.24 1.19
C GLN A 143 10.55 0.17 2.27
N TYR A 144 11.06 0.55 3.44
CA TYR A 144 11.17 -0.35 4.58
C TYR A 144 9.80 -0.84 5.06
N GLN A 145 8.82 0.06 5.18
CA GLN A 145 7.45 -0.30 5.59
C GLN A 145 6.80 -1.25 4.58
N GLU A 146 6.86 -0.92 3.29
CA GLU A 146 6.34 -1.77 2.20
C GLU A 146 7.01 -3.15 2.18
N ALA A 147 8.34 -3.20 2.30
CA ALA A 147 9.08 -4.46 2.36
C ALA A 147 8.74 -5.27 3.61
N ARG A 148 8.53 -4.60 4.76
CA ARG A 148 8.16 -5.26 6.02
C ARG A 148 6.76 -5.84 5.96
N GLU A 149 5.79 -5.11 5.43
CA GLU A 149 4.43 -5.62 5.23
C GLU A 149 4.41 -6.81 4.30
N THR A 150 5.12 -6.71 3.17
CA THR A 150 5.27 -7.78 2.19
C THR A 150 5.91 -9.03 2.84
N TYR A 151 6.97 -8.85 3.63
CA TYR A 151 7.61 -9.93 4.37
C TYR A 151 6.66 -10.61 5.35
N LEU A 152 5.91 -9.84 6.14
CA LEU A 152 4.97 -10.39 7.13
C LEU A 152 3.84 -11.17 6.47
N ASP A 153 3.31 -10.67 5.35
CA ASP A 153 2.30 -11.37 4.55
C ASP A 153 2.85 -12.70 3.99
N LEU A 154 4.02 -12.67 3.33
CA LEU A 154 4.69 -13.87 2.81
C LEU A 154 4.99 -14.89 3.91
N ASP A 155 5.49 -14.44 5.05
CA ASP A 155 5.78 -15.30 6.19
C ASP A 155 4.51 -15.96 6.74
N SER A 156 3.41 -15.21 6.85
CA SER A 156 2.11 -15.76 7.26
C SER A 156 1.58 -16.82 6.27
N LYS A 157 1.75 -16.59 4.96
CA LYS A 157 1.39 -17.53 3.89
C LYS A 157 2.23 -18.80 3.96
N VAL A 158 3.54 -18.68 4.14
CA VAL A 158 4.46 -19.82 4.30
C VAL A 158 4.10 -20.64 5.54
N ARG A 159 3.81 -20.01 6.68
CA ARG A 159 3.36 -20.72 7.88
C ARG A 159 2.07 -21.50 7.65
N THR A 160 1.12 -20.90 6.93
CA THR A 160 -0.16 -21.53 6.59
C THR A 160 0.04 -22.72 5.65
N LEU A 161 0.85 -22.56 4.61
CA LEU A 161 1.19 -23.66 3.69
C LEU A 161 1.89 -24.82 4.41
N LYS A 162 2.81 -24.53 5.34
CA LYS A 162 3.45 -25.58 6.15
C LYS A 162 2.43 -26.36 6.99
N LYS A 163 1.47 -25.67 7.62
CA LYS A 163 0.37 -26.32 8.35
C LYS A 163 -0.49 -27.17 7.42
N PHE A 164 -0.80 -26.68 6.22
CA PHE A 164 -1.59 -27.39 5.22
C PHE A 164 -0.88 -28.65 4.73
N ILE A 165 0.42 -28.59 4.42
CA ILE A 165 1.22 -29.75 4.01
C ILE A 165 1.23 -30.81 5.12
N LYS A 166 1.38 -30.39 6.38
CA LYS A 166 1.33 -31.31 7.53
C LYS A 166 -0.02 -32.01 7.61
N LEU A 167 -1.12 -31.25 7.53
CA LEU A 167 -2.48 -31.80 7.54
C LEU A 167 -2.71 -32.77 6.37
N LEU A 168 -2.23 -32.43 5.17
CA LEU A 168 -2.34 -33.30 4.01
C LEU A 168 -1.58 -34.61 4.22
N GLY A 169 -0.39 -34.56 4.84
CA GLY A 169 0.37 -35.74 5.23
C GLY A 169 -0.41 -36.65 6.18
N GLU A 170 -1.02 -36.07 7.22
CA GLU A 170 -1.86 -36.81 8.18
C GLU A 170 -3.08 -37.46 7.50
N ILE A 171 -3.74 -36.73 6.59
CA ILE A 171 -4.88 -37.25 5.81
C ILE A 171 -4.43 -38.40 4.89
N MET A 172 -3.29 -38.27 4.22
CA MET A 172 -2.75 -39.33 3.35
C MET A 172 -2.43 -40.59 4.14
N GLU A 173 -1.80 -40.44 5.32
CA GLU A 173 -1.51 -41.57 6.19
C GLU A 173 -2.80 -42.27 6.66
N HIS A 174 -3.81 -41.49 7.07
CA HIS A 174 -5.11 -42.04 7.46
C HIS A 174 -5.78 -42.78 6.29
N ARG A 175 -5.85 -42.16 5.12
CA ARG A 175 -6.44 -42.77 3.92
C ARG A 175 -5.73 -44.07 3.54
N PHE A 176 -4.40 -44.10 3.61
CA PHE A 176 -3.63 -45.30 3.32
C PHE A 176 -3.92 -46.43 4.31
N LYS A 177 -3.98 -46.14 5.62
CA LYS A 177 -4.38 -47.11 6.65
C LYS A 177 -5.79 -47.64 6.42
N THR A 178 -6.74 -46.76 6.14
CA THR A 178 -8.13 -47.13 5.84
C THR A 178 -8.22 -48.01 4.58
N TYR A 179 -7.49 -47.66 3.52
CA TYR A 179 -7.41 -48.48 2.31
C TYR A 179 -6.85 -49.88 2.59
N GLN A 180 -5.78 -49.99 3.38
CA GLN A 180 -5.21 -51.29 3.76
C GLN A 180 -6.21 -52.15 4.54
N GLN A 181 -6.97 -51.54 5.45
CA GLN A 181 -8.03 -52.22 6.21
C GLN A 181 -9.16 -52.69 5.29
N PHE A 182 -9.66 -51.83 4.41
CA PHE A 182 -10.68 -52.18 3.42
C PHE A 182 -10.20 -53.31 2.52
N ARG A 183 -9.01 -53.20 1.95
CA ARG A 183 -8.44 -54.24 1.08
C ARG A 183 -8.35 -55.59 1.79
N ARG A 184 -7.93 -55.62 3.06
CA ARG A 184 -7.90 -56.84 3.88
C ARG A 184 -9.29 -57.40 4.12
N CYS A 185 -10.26 -56.54 4.46
CA CYS A 185 -11.65 -56.94 4.71
C CYS A 185 -12.30 -57.52 3.44
N LEU A 186 -12.18 -56.85 2.29
CA LEU A 186 -12.72 -57.31 1.01
C LEU A 186 -12.05 -58.61 0.57
N THR A 187 -10.74 -58.74 0.75
CA THR A 187 -10.00 -59.98 0.47
C THR A 187 -10.55 -61.15 1.29
N LEU A 188 -10.72 -60.95 2.60
CA LEU A 188 -11.24 -61.98 3.50
C LEU A 188 -12.69 -62.35 3.14
N ARG A 189 -13.53 -61.34 2.88
CA ARG A 189 -14.93 -61.53 2.48
C ARG A 189 -15.02 -62.34 1.19
N CYS A 190 -14.25 -61.99 0.17
CA CYS A 190 -14.21 -62.72 -1.09
C CYS A 190 -13.79 -64.19 -0.89
N LYS A 191 -12.74 -64.45 -0.09
CA LYS A 191 -12.30 -65.81 0.26
C LYS A 191 -13.40 -66.64 0.94
N LEU A 192 -14.04 -66.08 1.97
CA LEU A 192 -15.08 -66.77 2.73
C LEU A 192 -16.33 -67.03 1.88
N TYR A 193 -16.74 -66.07 1.05
CA TYR A 193 -17.85 -66.26 0.12
C TYR A 193 -17.54 -67.34 -0.91
N PHE A 194 -16.34 -67.33 -1.49
CA PHE A 194 -15.95 -68.32 -2.49
C PHE A 194 -15.98 -69.75 -1.91
N ASP A 195 -15.37 -69.95 -0.74
CA ASP A 195 -15.35 -71.24 -0.06
C ASP A 195 -16.76 -71.70 0.34
N ASN A 196 -17.58 -70.78 0.87
CA ASN A 196 -18.97 -71.09 1.22
C ASN A 196 -19.82 -71.50 0.01
N LEU A 197 -19.68 -70.81 -1.13
CA LEU A 197 -20.41 -71.14 -2.35
C LEU A 197 -19.99 -72.51 -2.91
N LEU A 198 -18.70 -72.83 -2.89
CA LEU A 198 -18.18 -74.13 -3.32
C LEU A 198 -18.61 -75.29 -2.41
N SER A 199 -18.75 -75.04 -1.10
CA SER A 199 -19.21 -76.05 -0.14
C SER A 199 -20.60 -76.62 -0.47
N GLN A 200 -21.42 -75.90 -1.24
CA GLN A 200 -22.73 -76.38 -1.72
C GLN A 200 -22.63 -77.64 -2.60
N ARG A 201 -21.47 -77.88 -3.21
CA ARG A 201 -21.18 -79.07 -4.03
C ARG A 201 -20.10 -79.95 -3.40
N ALA A 202 -19.88 -79.79 -2.09
CA ALA A 202 -18.78 -80.40 -1.34
C ALA A 202 -17.40 -80.13 -1.97
N TYR A 203 -17.22 -78.93 -2.54
CA TYR A 203 -15.93 -78.49 -3.07
C TYR A 203 -15.21 -77.63 -2.05
N CYS A 204 -13.88 -77.67 -2.09
CA CYS A 204 -13.03 -76.80 -1.30
C CYS A 204 -12.30 -75.82 -2.22
N GLY A 205 -12.33 -74.54 -1.86
CA GLY A 205 -11.73 -73.47 -2.65
C GLY A 205 -10.68 -72.70 -1.89
N LYS A 206 -9.56 -72.38 -2.55
CA LYS A 206 -8.52 -71.51 -1.99
C LYS A 206 -8.24 -70.37 -2.96
N MET A 207 -8.42 -69.14 -2.47
CA MET A 207 -8.00 -67.93 -3.18
C MET A 207 -6.81 -67.30 -2.46
N ASN A 208 -5.75 -67.01 -3.20
CA ASN A 208 -4.59 -66.30 -2.72
C ASN A 208 -4.43 -64.98 -3.47
N PHE A 209 -4.63 -63.87 -2.76
CA PHE A 209 -4.44 -62.53 -3.26
C PHE A 209 -3.05 -62.06 -2.87
N ASP A 210 -2.14 -61.96 -3.85
CA ASP A 210 -0.86 -61.31 -3.67
C ASP A 210 -0.97 -59.86 -4.12
N HIS A 211 -1.27 -59.00 -3.14
CA HIS A 211 -1.42 -57.57 -3.37
C HIS A 211 -0.10 -56.84 -3.66
N LYS A 212 1.06 -57.50 -3.49
CA LYS A 212 2.37 -56.90 -3.81
C LYS A 212 2.69 -57.09 -5.29
N ASN A 213 2.42 -58.28 -5.81
CA ASN A 213 2.65 -58.63 -7.21
C ASN A 213 1.39 -58.46 -8.09
N GLU A 214 0.29 -58.01 -7.50
CA GLU A 214 -1.01 -57.81 -8.17
C GLU A 214 -1.55 -59.09 -8.83
N THR A 215 -1.32 -60.24 -8.19
CA THR A 215 -1.77 -61.54 -8.70
C THR A 215 -2.84 -62.17 -7.83
N LEU A 216 -3.72 -62.93 -8.48
CA LEU A 216 -4.72 -63.78 -7.83
C LEU A 216 -4.54 -65.21 -8.33
N SER A 217 -4.27 -66.13 -7.41
CA SER A 217 -4.32 -67.56 -7.71
C SER A 217 -5.53 -68.20 -7.05
N ILE A 218 -6.21 -69.05 -7.82
CA ILE A 218 -7.42 -69.77 -7.40
C ILE A 218 -7.15 -71.25 -7.59
N SER A 219 -7.37 -72.02 -6.54
CA SER A 219 -7.26 -73.48 -6.57
C SER A 219 -8.54 -74.09 -6.04
N VAL A 220 -9.00 -75.14 -6.70
CA VAL A 220 -10.25 -75.82 -6.34
C VAL A 220 -9.98 -77.31 -6.24
N GLN A 221 -10.61 -77.93 -5.26
CA GLN A 221 -10.58 -79.37 -5.05
C GLN A 221 -12.03 -79.91 -5.07
N PRO A 222 -12.39 -80.68 -6.11
CA PRO A 222 -13.65 -81.41 -6.17
C PRO A 222 -13.70 -82.60 -5.20
N GLY A 223 -14.86 -82.83 -4.59
CA GLY A 223 -15.19 -84.06 -3.84
C GLY A 223 -15.08 -83.98 -2.31
N GLU A 224 -15.82 -84.84 -1.61
CA GLU A 224 -15.84 -84.90 -0.14
C GLU A 224 -14.55 -85.50 0.44
N GLY A 225 -13.88 -84.69 1.28
CA GLY A 225 -12.68 -85.07 2.01
C GLY A 225 -11.39 -84.64 1.30
N ASN A 226 -10.39 -84.23 2.09
CA ASN A 226 -9.05 -83.79 1.69
C ASN A 226 -8.20 -84.87 0.96
N LYS A 227 -8.81 -85.74 0.15
CA LYS A 227 -8.15 -86.86 -0.54
C LYS A 227 -7.65 -86.49 -1.94
N ALA A 228 -8.16 -85.42 -2.55
CA ALA A 228 -7.71 -84.92 -3.85
C ALA A 228 -6.73 -83.75 -3.67
N ALA A 229 -5.76 -83.59 -4.58
CA ALA A 229 -4.87 -82.44 -4.55
C ALA A 229 -5.61 -81.18 -5.02
N PHE A 230 -5.31 -80.03 -4.43
CA PHE A 230 -5.72 -78.75 -4.98
C PHE A 230 -5.17 -78.60 -6.40
N SER A 231 -6.06 -78.49 -7.37
CA SER A 231 -5.71 -78.25 -8.77
C SER A 231 -6.00 -76.79 -9.14
N ASP A 232 -5.19 -76.25 -10.03
CA ASP A 232 -5.51 -74.99 -10.72
C ASP A 232 -6.85 -75.18 -11.46
N MET A 233 -7.70 -74.15 -11.52
CA MET A 233 -9.00 -74.18 -12.21
C MET A 233 -8.90 -74.64 -13.67
N ARG A 234 -7.73 -74.49 -14.28
CA ARG A 234 -7.44 -74.92 -15.66
C ARG A 234 -7.41 -76.44 -15.83
N ALA A 235 -7.13 -77.19 -14.76
CA ALA A 235 -7.04 -78.64 -14.77
C ALA A 235 -8.35 -79.35 -14.40
N LEU A 236 -9.41 -78.59 -14.08
CA LEU A 236 -10.73 -79.11 -13.77
C LEU A 236 -11.47 -79.57 -15.04
N SER A 237 -12.46 -80.46 -14.88
CA SER A 237 -13.37 -80.77 -15.98
C SER A 237 -14.21 -79.54 -16.38
N GLY A 238 -14.77 -79.54 -17.60
CA GLY A 238 -15.52 -78.39 -18.13
C GLY A 238 -16.67 -77.93 -17.21
N GLY A 239 -17.45 -78.87 -16.67
CA GLY A 239 -18.55 -78.57 -15.75
C GLY A 239 -18.08 -78.01 -14.41
N GLU A 240 -16.99 -78.56 -13.86
CA GLU A 240 -16.41 -78.12 -12.58
C GLU A 240 -15.77 -76.75 -12.68
N ARG A 241 -15.05 -76.50 -13.77
CA ARG A 241 -14.48 -75.20 -14.08
C ARG A 241 -15.57 -74.15 -14.21
N SER A 242 -16.67 -74.47 -14.90
CA SER A 242 -17.78 -73.54 -15.12
C SER A 242 -18.49 -73.22 -13.80
N PHE A 243 -18.80 -74.25 -13.00
CA PHE A 243 -19.40 -74.07 -11.67
C PHE A 243 -18.52 -73.22 -10.74
N SER A 244 -17.22 -73.53 -10.70
CA SER A 244 -16.24 -72.79 -9.90
C SER A 244 -16.10 -71.34 -10.38
N THR A 245 -16.23 -71.09 -11.69
CA THR A 245 -16.22 -69.74 -12.27
C THR A 245 -17.44 -68.93 -11.84
N VAL A 246 -18.63 -69.53 -11.81
CA VAL A 246 -19.83 -68.86 -11.27
C VAL A 246 -19.65 -68.53 -9.79
N CYS A 247 -19.14 -69.47 -8.99
CA CYS A 247 -18.83 -69.23 -7.57
C CYS A 247 -17.84 -68.08 -7.38
N PHE A 248 -16.81 -68.02 -8.24
CA PHE A 248 -15.85 -66.92 -8.24
C PHE A 248 -16.51 -65.58 -8.58
N ILE A 249 -17.32 -65.50 -9.64
CA ILE A 249 -18.01 -64.25 -10.01
C ILE A 249 -18.93 -63.79 -8.88
N LEU A 250 -19.72 -64.70 -8.29
CA LEU A 250 -20.59 -64.40 -7.16
C LEU A 250 -19.80 -63.90 -5.93
N SER A 251 -18.62 -64.46 -5.67
CA SER A 251 -17.75 -64.00 -4.59
C SER A 251 -17.22 -62.58 -4.83
N LEU A 252 -16.84 -62.23 -6.07
CA LEU A 252 -16.45 -60.87 -6.45
C LEU A 252 -17.61 -59.90 -6.33
N TRP A 253 -18.80 -60.31 -6.76
CA TRP A 253 -20.03 -59.56 -6.61
C TRP A 253 -20.42 -59.31 -5.14
N SER A 254 -19.91 -60.09 -4.17
CA SER A 254 -20.12 -59.79 -2.75
C SER A 254 -19.34 -58.54 -2.29
N ILE A 255 -18.28 -58.17 -3.02
CA ILE A 255 -17.40 -57.03 -2.70
C ILE A 255 -17.49 -55.89 -3.72
N ALA A 256 -18.09 -56.12 -4.89
CA ALA A 256 -18.24 -55.14 -5.96
C ALA A 256 -19.64 -54.51 -5.94
N GLU A 257 -19.68 -53.18 -5.97
CA GLU A 257 -20.90 -52.39 -6.07
C GLU A 257 -21.22 -52.07 -7.53
N SER A 258 -22.30 -52.65 -8.05
CA SER A 258 -22.89 -52.30 -9.35
C SER A 258 -24.42 -52.42 -9.30
N PRO A 259 -25.18 -51.46 -9.86
CA PRO A 259 -26.64 -51.54 -9.92
C PRO A 259 -27.14 -52.65 -10.85
N PHE A 260 -26.37 -53.01 -11.87
CA PHE A 260 -26.69 -54.05 -12.85
C PHE A 260 -25.63 -55.15 -12.86
N ARG A 261 -26.08 -56.38 -13.08
CA ARG A 261 -25.21 -57.56 -13.19
C ARG A 261 -25.69 -58.43 -14.33
N CYS A 262 -24.79 -58.67 -15.28
CA CYS A 262 -25.10 -59.43 -16.48
C CYS A 262 -24.22 -60.67 -16.55
N LEU A 263 -24.81 -61.82 -16.88
CA LEU A 263 -24.08 -63.03 -17.25
C LEU A 263 -24.65 -63.57 -18.55
N ASP A 264 -23.75 -64.04 -19.40
CA ASP A 264 -24.09 -64.67 -20.67
C ASP A 264 -23.47 -66.06 -20.72
N GLU A 265 -24.18 -66.99 -21.35
CA GLU A 265 -23.79 -68.38 -21.59
C GLU A 265 -23.19 -69.13 -20.38
N PHE A 266 -23.54 -68.72 -19.16
CA PHE A 266 -22.86 -69.19 -17.95
C PHE A 266 -23.09 -70.67 -17.65
N ASP A 267 -24.16 -71.26 -18.17
CA ASP A 267 -24.57 -72.65 -17.91
C ASP A 267 -24.30 -73.62 -19.07
N VAL A 268 -23.71 -73.18 -20.19
CA VAL A 268 -23.55 -73.99 -21.42
C VAL A 268 -22.69 -75.24 -21.21
N TYR A 269 -21.63 -75.14 -20.41
CA TYR A 269 -20.68 -76.24 -20.17
C TYR A 269 -20.97 -77.01 -18.88
N MET A 270 -22.10 -76.73 -18.22
CA MET A 270 -22.48 -77.40 -16.97
C MET A 270 -23.38 -78.61 -17.25
N ASP A 271 -23.21 -79.67 -16.46
CA ASP A 271 -24.20 -80.74 -16.38
C ASP A 271 -25.47 -80.25 -15.66
N MET A 272 -26.54 -81.04 -15.72
CA MET A 272 -27.83 -80.68 -15.13
C MET A 272 -27.76 -80.42 -13.61
N VAL A 273 -26.86 -81.11 -12.90
CA VAL A 273 -26.71 -80.99 -11.44
C VAL A 273 -26.03 -79.66 -11.09
N ASN A 274 -24.87 -79.38 -11.69
CA ASN A 274 -24.12 -78.15 -11.48
C ASN A 274 -24.91 -76.94 -11.92
N ARG A 275 -25.62 -77.04 -13.05
CA ARG A 275 -26.49 -75.99 -13.56
C ARG A 275 -27.58 -75.63 -12.56
N ARG A 276 -28.28 -76.62 -12.00
CA ARG A 276 -29.32 -76.38 -10.99
C ARG A 276 -28.76 -75.66 -9.76
N ILE A 277 -27.64 -76.14 -9.22
CA ILE A 277 -27.02 -75.54 -8.03
C ILE A 277 -26.53 -74.11 -8.33
N ALA A 278 -25.91 -73.89 -9.49
CA ALA A 278 -25.45 -72.57 -9.91
C ALA A 278 -26.61 -71.57 -10.05
N MET A 279 -27.74 -71.99 -10.63
CA MET A 279 -28.95 -71.18 -10.70
C MET A 279 -29.47 -70.81 -9.32
N ASP A 280 -29.61 -71.79 -8.42
CA ASP A 280 -30.08 -71.56 -7.06
C ASP A 280 -29.18 -70.57 -6.32
N LEU A 281 -27.85 -70.65 -6.52
CA LEU A 281 -26.89 -69.70 -5.95
C LEU A 281 -27.07 -68.29 -6.49
N ILE A 282 -27.24 -68.13 -7.82
CA ILE A 282 -27.46 -66.82 -8.45
C ILE A 282 -28.78 -66.20 -7.96
N LEU A 283 -29.86 -66.98 -7.91
CA LEU A 283 -31.16 -66.51 -7.44
C LEU A 283 -31.14 -66.12 -5.95
N LYS A 284 -30.48 -66.91 -5.09
CA LYS A 284 -30.29 -66.56 -3.68
C LYS A 284 -29.52 -65.25 -3.52
N MET A 285 -28.46 -65.06 -4.31
CA MET A 285 -27.71 -63.80 -4.32
C MET A 285 -28.60 -62.64 -4.76
N ALA A 286 -29.38 -62.81 -5.84
CA ALA A 286 -30.27 -61.78 -6.36
C ALA A 286 -31.37 -61.39 -5.35
N ASP A 287 -31.98 -62.36 -4.68
CA ASP A 287 -33.00 -62.08 -3.65
C ASP A 287 -32.41 -61.35 -2.44
N SER A 288 -31.17 -61.67 -2.05
CA SER A 288 -30.47 -60.95 -0.97
C SER A 288 -30.09 -59.51 -1.34
N GLN A 289 -30.12 -59.15 -2.63
CA GLN A 289 -29.66 -57.86 -3.16
C GLN A 289 -30.76 -57.14 -3.94
N ARG A 290 -31.89 -56.86 -3.26
CA ARG A 290 -33.11 -56.28 -3.84
C ARG A 290 -32.96 -54.94 -4.57
N LEU A 291 -31.87 -54.21 -4.32
CA LEU A 291 -31.56 -52.93 -4.98
C LEU A 291 -30.70 -53.10 -6.25
N ARG A 292 -30.50 -54.33 -6.72
CA ARG A 292 -29.68 -54.63 -7.91
C ARG A 292 -30.48 -55.47 -8.90
N GLN A 293 -30.29 -55.19 -10.19
CA GLN A 293 -30.91 -55.95 -11.27
C GLN A 293 -29.94 -57.00 -11.83
N PHE A 294 -30.43 -58.22 -11.98
CA PHE A 294 -29.69 -59.33 -12.57
C PHE A 294 -30.28 -59.65 -13.95
N ILE A 295 -29.42 -59.72 -14.96
CA ILE A 295 -29.77 -60.02 -16.35
C ILE A 295 -28.97 -61.27 -16.72
N LEU A 296 -29.67 -62.35 -17.01
CA LEU A 296 -29.04 -63.64 -17.31
C LEU A 296 -29.45 -64.04 -18.73
N LEU A 297 -28.45 -64.25 -19.58
CA LEU A 297 -28.61 -64.74 -20.94
C LEU A 297 -28.12 -66.18 -20.98
N THR A 298 -28.93 -67.03 -21.61
CA THR A 298 -28.74 -68.48 -21.61
C THR A 298 -29.50 -69.08 -22.79
N PRO A 299 -28.88 -69.97 -23.58
CA PRO A 299 -29.57 -70.70 -24.63
C PRO A 299 -30.41 -71.86 -24.08
N GLN A 300 -30.30 -72.17 -22.78
CA GLN A 300 -30.93 -73.32 -22.15
C GLN A 300 -32.30 -72.98 -21.56
N SER A 301 -33.22 -73.95 -21.58
CA SER A 301 -34.59 -73.74 -21.06
C SER A 301 -34.62 -73.48 -19.55
N MET A 302 -35.36 -72.44 -19.14
CA MET A 302 -35.55 -72.03 -17.73
C MET A 302 -36.89 -72.46 -17.13
N SER A 303 -37.51 -73.50 -17.69
CA SER A 303 -38.81 -74.03 -17.26
C SER A 303 -38.85 -74.53 -15.80
N SER A 304 -37.69 -74.79 -15.18
CA SER A 304 -37.58 -75.26 -13.80
C SER A 304 -37.43 -74.14 -12.75
N LEU A 305 -37.53 -72.87 -13.13
CA LEU A 305 -37.40 -71.74 -12.21
C LEU A 305 -38.66 -71.55 -11.34
N PRO A 306 -38.52 -71.09 -10.08
CA PRO A 306 -39.66 -70.79 -9.23
C PRO A 306 -40.46 -69.59 -9.78
N SER A 307 -41.79 -69.67 -9.72
CA SER A 307 -42.66 -68.54 -10.08
C SER A 307 -42.56 -67.46 -9.00
N SER A 308 -42.08 -66.27 -9.37
CA SER A 308 -41.91 -65.12 -8.48
C SER A 308 -42.16 -63.81 -9.23
N LYS A 309 -42.78 -62.83 -8.57
CA LYS A 309 -42.99 -61.48 -9.13
C LYS A 309 -41.67 -60.74 -9.40
N LEU A 310 -40.57 -61.18 -8.78
CA LEU A 310 -39.23 -60.61 -8.95
C LEU A 310 -38.46 -61.24 -10.12
N ILE A 311 -38.99 -62.30 -10.74
CA ILE A 311 -38.33 -63.01 -11.84
C ILE A 311 -39.16 -62.82 -13.10
N ARG A 312 -38.53 -62.30 -14.15
CA ARG A 312 -39.13 -62.18 -15.48
C ARG A 312 -38.32 -63.01 -16.47
N ILE A 313 -38.96 -63.99 -17.10
CA ILE A 313 -38.36 -64.82 -18.13
C ILE A 313 -38.83 -64.28 -19.49
N LEU A 314 -37.88 -63.91 -20.34
CA LEU A 314 -38.12 -63.48 -21.72
C LEU A 314 -37.57 -64.57 -22.63
N ARG A 315 -38.45 -65.31 -23.32
CA ARG A 315 -38.05 -66.31 -24.30
C ARG A 315 -38.04 -65.68 -25.69
N MET A 316 -36.87 -65.69 -26.33
CA MET A 316 -36.72 -65.29 -27.72
C MET A 316 -37.24 -66.38 -28.66
N SER A 317 -37.71 -65.99 -29.85
CA SER A 317 -38.02 -66.92 -30.93
C SER A 317 -36.78 -67.72 -31.33
N ASP A 318 -37.00 -68.96 -31.78
CA ASP A 318 -35.90 -69.81 -32.26
C ASP A 318 -35.20 -69.12 -33.46
N PRO A 319 -33.85 -69.15 -33.52
CA PRO A 319 -33.11 -68.44 -34.56
C PRO A 319 -33.37 -69.04 -35.95
N GLU A 320 -33.65 -68.19 -36.94
CA GLU A 320 -33.81 -68.61 -38.34
C GLU A 320 -32.43 -68.97 -38.93
N ARG A 321 -32.25 -70.21 -39.40
CA ARG A 321 -30.99 -70.64 -40.03
C ARG A 321 -30.76 -69.85 -41.33
N GLY A 322 -29.63 -69.16 -41.41
CA GLY A 322 -29.23 -68.38 -42.59
C GLY A 322 -29.43 -66.86 -42.47
N GLN A 323 -29.96 -66.38 -41.35
CA GLN A 323 -30.13 -64.96 -41.08
C GLN A 323 -28.80 -64.33 -40.64
N THR A 324 -28.18 -63.53 -41.52
CA THR A 324 -26.93 -62.80 -41.23
C THR A 324 -27.17 -61.41 -40.61
N THR A 325 -28.41 -60.92 -40.62
CA THR A 325 -28.79 -59.59 -40.12
C THR A 325 -30.12 -59.64 -39.38
N LEU A 326 -30.20 -58.97 -38.22
CA LEU A 326 -31.45 -58.78 -37.49
C LEU A 326 -32.29 -57.72 -38.22
N PRO A 327 -33.57 -57.99 -38.55
CA PRO A 327 -34.45 -57.00 -39.14
C PRO A 327 -34.90 -56.04 -38.03
N PHE A 328 -34.09 -55.02 -37.74
CA PHE A 328 -34.56 -53.90 -36.94
C PHE A 328 -35.51 -53.07 -37.81
N ARG A 329 -36.82 -53.20 -37.56
CA ARG A 329 -37.75 -52.13 -37.95
C ARG A 329 -37.58 -51.00 -36.92
N PRO A 330 -37.20 -49.79 -37.34
CA PRO A 330 -37.24 -48.65 -36.44
C PRO A 330 -38.70 -48.48 -35.98
N VAL A 331 -38.91 -48.30 -34.68
CA VAL A 331 -40.21 -47.97 -34.12
C VAL A 331 -40.59 -46.58 -34.65
N THR A 332 -41.29 -46.53 -35.78
CA THR A 332 -42.04 -45.34 -36.18
C THR A 332 -43.20 -45.20 -35.22
N GLN A 333 -43.31 -44.01 -34.62
CA GLN A 333 -44.34 -43.60 -33.67
C GLN A 333 -45.73 -43.58 -34.31
N GLU A 334 -46.38 -44.73 -34.53
CA GLU A 334 -47.80 -44.79 -34.92
C GLU A 334 -48.45 -46.09 -34.43
N GLU A 335 -48.54 -46.29 -33.11
CA GLU A 335 -49.56 -47.19 -32.50
C GLU A 335 -49.93 -46.62 -31.12
N ASP A 336 -50.55 -45.44 -31.10
CA ASP A 336 -51.20 -44.88 -29.89
C ASP A 336 -52.71 -44.58 -30.12
N ASP A 337 -53.26 -44.98 -31.26
CA ASP A 337 -54.70 -44.90 -31.53
C ASP A 337 -55.20 -46.28 -31.97
N ASP A 338 -55.49 -47.14 -30.99
CA ASP A 338 -56.70 -47.99 -30.98
C ASP A 338 -56.66 -49.00 -29.83
N GLN A 339 -57.13 -48.56 -28.65
CA GLN A 339 -57.98 -49.38 -27.78
C GLN A 339 -58.60 -48.51 -26.67
N ARG A 340 -59.87 -48.15 -26.89
CA ARG A 340 -60.85 -47.86 -25.84
C ARG A 340 -61.42 -49.14 -25.27
#